data_AF-A0AAD3XYH8-F1
#
_entry.id   AF-A0AAD3XYH8-F1
#
_cell.length_a   1.000
_cell.length_b   1.000
_cell.length_c   1.000
_cell.angle_alpha   90.00
_cell.angle_beta   90.00
_cell.angle_gamma   90.00
#
_symmetry.space_group_name_H-M   'P 1'
#
loop_
_entity.id
_entity.type
_entity.pdbx_description
1 polymer ?
#
loop_
_entity_poly.entity_id
_entity_poly.type
_entity_poly.pdbx_seq_one_letter_code
_entity_poly.pdbx_strand_id
1 'polypeptide(L)'
;MGKILDALLGRNFKLSKVKALATLAISRAAVLKNQRYVRCSHARSDVVQLLNLGHEERALIRVQLVTEEKNMLDALAMIEDYCHLLKQRASQLTRNTDCPDELKEAISSLIFASSRIGDFPELQR
;
A
#
# COMPACT_ATOMS: atom_id res chain seq x y z
N MET A 1 19.16 31.09 4.53
CA MET A 1 18.28 31.44 3.39
C MET A 1 18.16 30.36 2.30
N GLY A 2 19.12 29.43 2.13
CA GLY A 2 19.04 28.38 1.09
C GLY A 2 17.84 27.43 1.19
N LYS A 3 17.47 26.97 2.40
CA LYS A 3 16.34 26.02 2.59
C LYS A 3 14.98 26.55 2.15
N ILE A 4 14.76 27.87 2.23
CA ILE A 4 13.50 28.52 1.83
C ILE A 4 13.44 28.65 0.31
N LEU A 5 14.56 29.00 -0.33
CA LEU A 5 14.69 29.02 -1.79
C LEU A 5 14.56 27.62 -2.39
N ASP A 6 15.13 26.59 -1.76
CA ASP A 6 14.98 25.20 -2.22
C ASP A 6 13.53 24.68 -2.06
N ALA A 7 12.80 25.16 -1.04
CA ALA A 7 11.38 24.87 -0.87
C ALA A 7 10.50 25.59 -1.90
N LEU A 8 10.82 26.84 -2.24
CA LEU A 8 10.11 27.62 -3.25
C LEU A 8 10.40 27.16 -4.70
N LEU A 9 11.57 26.56 -4.94
CA LEU A 9 12.02 26.13 -6.27
C LEU A 9 11.85 24.61 -6.51
N GLY A 10 11.15 23.90 -5.61
CA GLY A 10 10.92 22.45 -5.73
C GLY A 10 12.18 21.58 -5.62
N ARG A 11 13.31 22.15 -5.19
CA ARG A 11 14.64 21.52 -5.16
C ARG A 11 14.90 20.62 -3.94
N ASN A 12 13.86 20.20 -3.22
CA ASN A 12 13.97 19.36 -2.04
C ASN A 12 13.79 17.85 -2.31
N PHE A 13 13.74 17.41 -3.57
CA PHE A 13 13.64 16.00 -3.91
C PHE A 13 14.94 15.25 -3.54
N LYS A 14 14.87 14.45 -2.47
CA LYS A 14 15.99 13.61 -2.03
C LYS A 14 15.69 12.15 -2.33
N LEU A 15 16.42 11.60 -3.30
CA LEU A 15 16.32 10.18 -3.68
C LEU A 15 16.53 9.24 -2.48
N SER A 16 17.44 9.59 -1.57
CA SER A 16 17.67 8.82 -0.34
C SER A 16 16.44 8.77 0.57
N LYS A 17 15.66 9.86 0.64
CA LYS A 17 14.39 9.89 1.39
C LYS A 17 13.36 8.97 0.76
N VAL A 18 13.20 8.99 -0.57
CA VAL A 18 12.27 8.11 -1.30
C VAL A 18 12.62 6.64 -1.07
N LYS A 19 13.89 6.26 -1.21
CA LYS A 19 14.33 4.87 -0.98
C LYS A 19 14.13 4.42 0.47
N ALA A 20 14.36 5.31 1.42
CA ALA A 20 14.12 5.04 2.85
C ALA A 20 12.63 4.84 3.14
N LEU A 21 11.77 5.75 2.66
CA LEU A 21 10.31 5.63 2.80
C LEU A 21 9.78 4.37 2.12
N ALA A 22 10.22 4.06 0.90
CA ALA A 22 9.84 2.83 0.21
C ALA A 22 10.24 1.57 1.00
N THR A 23 11.41 1.57 1.65
CA THR A 23 11.84 0.45 2.50
C THR A 23 10.97 0.30 3.74
N LEU A 24 10.62 1.41 4.41
CA LEU A 24 9.71 1.39 5.54
C LEU A 24 8.30 0.94 5.13
N ALA A 25 7.83 1.39 3.96
CA ALA A 25 6.57 0.99 3.36
C ALA A 25 6.48 -0.51 3.11
N ILE A 26 7.54 -1.12 2.56
CA ILE A 26 7.60 -2.58 2.35
C ILE A 26 7.46 -3.32 3.69
N SER A 27 8.23 -2.92 4.71
CA SER A 27 8.13 -3.53 6.04
C SER A 27 6.74 -3.36 6.66
N ARG A 28 6.10 -2.20 6.48
CA ARG A 28 4.73 -1.93 6.93
C ARG A 28 3.72 -2.83 6.23
N ALA A 29 3.82 -2.94 4.91
CA ALA A 29 2.95 -3.78 4.09
C ALA A 29 2.99 -5.23 4.55
N ALA A 30 4.19 -5.78 4.82
CA ALA A 30 4.34 -7.14 5.35
C ALA A 30 3.56 -7.35 6.67
N VAL A 31 3.65 -6.41 7.61
CA VAL A 31 2.93 -6.48 8.88
C VAL A 31 1.42 -6.39 8.67
N LEU A 32 0.96 -5.43 7.86
CA LEU A 32 -0.47 -5.24 7.58
C LEU A 32 -1.06 -6.46 6.87
N LYS A 33 -0.36 -7.02 5.88
CA LYS A 33 -0.78 -8.25 5.21
C LYS A 33 -0.94 -9.40 6.20
N ASN A 34 0.01 -9.60 7.11
CA ASN A 34 -0.12 -10.67 8.10
C ASN A 34 -1.37 -10.49 8.99
N GLN A 35 -1.64 -9.26 9.42
CA GLN A 35 -2.85 -8.94 10.20
C GLN A 35 -4.14 -9.22 9.41
N ARG A 36 -4.20 -8.77 8.16
CA ARG A 36 -5.34 -8.98 7.25
C ARG A 36 -5.55 -10.46 6.92
N TYR A 37 -4.45 -11.21 6.75
CA TYR A 37 -4.48 -12.65 6.52
C TYR A 37 -5.13 -13.40 7.68
N VAL A 38 -4.75 -13.08 8.92
CA VAL A 38 -5.36 -13.70 10.12
C VAL A 38 -6.85 -13.36 10.19
N ARG A 39 -7.24 -12.10 9.96
CA ARG A 39 -8.65 -11.68 9.93
C ARG A 39 -9.46 -12.44 8.87
N CYS A 40 -8.91 -12.55 7.65
CA CYS A 40 -9.52 -13.31 6.57
C CYS A 40 -9.68 -14.79 6.94
N SER A 41 -8.66 -15.40 7.57
CA SER A 41 -8.73 -16.80 8.01
C SER A 41 -9.83 -17.02 9.05
N HIS A 42 -9.93 -16.13 10.04
CA HIS A 42 -10.99 -16.20 11.05
C HIS A 42 -12.37 -16.02 10.41
N ALA A 43 -12.55 -15.00 9.57
CA ALA A 43 -13.82 -14.77 8.89
C ALA A 43 -14.24 -15.96 8.03
N ARG A 44 -13.31 -16.65 7.35
CA ARG A 44 -13.59 -17.89 6.61
C ARG A 44 -14.03 -19.03 7.53
N SER A 45 -13.37 -19.21 8.69
CA SER A 45 -13.78 -20.19 9.69
C SER A 45 -15.21 -19.93 10.17
N ASP A 46 -15.54 -18.65 10.42
CA ASP A 46 -16.86 -18.27 10.88
C ASP A 46 -17.96 -18.51 9.83
N VAL A 47 -17.67 -18.30 8.54
CA VAL A 47 -18.58 -18.68 7.45
C VAL A 47 -18.94 -20.17 7.56
N VAL A 48 -17.93 -21.04 7.71
CA VAL A 48 -18.15 -22.49 7.83
C VAL A 48 -19.00 -22.82 9.06
N GLN A 49 -18.70 -22.22 10.21
CA GLN A 49 -19.45 -22.45 11.44
C GLN A 49 -20.90 -21.98 11.31
N LEU A 50 -21.15 -20.80 10.73
CA LEU A 50 -22.49 -20.27 10.54
C LEU A 50 -23.32 -21.13 9.60
N LEU A 51 -22.72 -21.64 8.51
CA LEU A 51 -23.40 -22.57 7.60
C LEU A 51 -23.76 -23.89 8.29
N ASN A 52 -22.86 -24.44 9.11
CA ASN A 52 -23.14 -25.66 9.88
C ASN A 52 -24.28 -25.49 10.90
N LEU A 53 -24.50 -24.26 11.39
CA LEU A 53 -25.61 -23.91 12.29
C LEU A 53 -26.90 -23.53 11.55
N GLY A 54 -26.89 -23.54 10.20
CA GLY A 54 -28.04 -23.13 9.37
C GLY A 54 -28.29 -21.61 9.35
N HIS A 55 -27.31 -20.80 9.74
CA HIS A 55 -27.42 -19.33 9.79
C HIS A 55 -26.97 -18.69 8.48
N GLU A 56 -27.69 -18.97 7.38
CA GLU A 56 -27.31 -18.57 6.02
C GLU A 56 -27.15 -17.06 5.84
N GLU A 57 -28.10 -16.26 6.34
CA GLU A 57 -28.05 -14.79 6.22
C GLU A 57 -26.81 -14.20 6.91
N ARG A 58 -26.46 -14.72 8.10
CA ARG A 58 -25.24 -14.31 8.82
C ARG A 58 -23.98 -14.78 8.10
N ALA A 59 -23.99 -15.98 7.53
CA ALA A 59 -22.88 -16.50 6.74
C ALA A 59 -22.62 -15.61 5.51
N LEU A 60 -23.67 -15.13 4.84
CA LEU A 60 -23.56 -14.21 3.70
C LEU A 60 -22.87 -12.90 4.07
N ILE A 61 -23.26 -12.28 5.19
CA ILE A 61 -22.57 -11.07 5.71
C ILE A 61 -21.09 -11.39 6.01
N ARG A 62 -20.80 -12.57 6.56
CA ARG A 62 -19.43 -12.97 6.86
C ARG A 62 -18.59 -13.20 5.60
N VAL A 63 -19.19 -13.69 4.50
CA VAL A 63 -18.54 -13.80 3.19
C VAL A 63 -18.17 -12.43 2.61
N GLN A 64 -19.01 -11.41 2.80
CA GLN A 64 -18.66 -10.03 2.38
C GLN A 64 -17.38 -9.56 3.10
N LEU A 65 -17.28 -9.79 4.41
CA LEU A 65 -16.06 -9.47 5.16
C LEU A 65 -14.83 -10.26 4.65
N VAL A 66 -14.98 -11.55 4.32
CA VAL A 66 -13.88 -12.33 3.71
C VAL A 66 -13.42 -11.68 2.41
N THR A 67 -14.35 -11.20 1.60
CA THR A 67 -14.06 -10.56 0.31
C THR A 67 -13.34 -9.23 0.51
N GLU A 68 -13.79 -8.40 1.44
CA GLU A 68 -13.13 -7.15 1.81
C GLU A 68 -11.70 -7.37 2.32
N GLU A 69 -11.49 -8.33 3.22
CA GLU A 69 -10.15 -8.63 3.75
C GLU A 69 -9.22 -9.19 2.66
N LYS A 70 -9.74 -10.00 1.71
CA LYS A 70 -8.97 -10.45 0.53
C LYS A 70 -8.61 -9.29 -0.39
N ASN A 71 -9.55 -8.43 -0.73
CA ASN A 71 -9.30 -7.27 -1.58
C ASN A 71 -8.24 -6.35 -0.96
N MET A 72 -8.27 -6.18 0.37
CA MET A 72 -7.24 -5.42 1.09
C MET A 72 -5.87 -6.09 1.07
N LEU A 73 -5.80 -7.42 1.16
CA LEU A 73 -4.54 -8.16 0.99
C LEU A 73 -3.93 -7.94 -0.38
N ASP A 74 -4.75 -8.04 -1.43
CA ASP A 74 -4.31 -7.85 -2.81
C ASP A 74 -3.83 -6.42 -3.04
N ALA A 75 -4.57 -5.42 -2.54
CA ALA A 75 -4.15 -4.02 -2.60
C ALA A 75 -2.81 -3.75 -1.87
N LEU A 76 -2.62 -4.34 -0.69
CA LEU A 76 -1.35 -4.22 0.05
C LEU A 76 -0.19 -4.90 -0.68
N ALA A 77 -0.43 -6.03 -1.36
CA ALA A 77 0.58 -6.69 -2.18
C ALA A 77 0.99 -5.80 -3.37
N MET A 78 0.03 -5.21 -4.09
CA MET A 78 0.32 -4.26 -5.18
C MET A 78 1.16 -3.07 -4.69
N ILE A 79 0.82 -2.51 -3.53
CA ILE A 79 1.57 -1.39 -2.93
C ILE A 79 3.02 -1.78 -2.62
N GLU A 80 3.22 -2.97 -2.06
CA GLU A 80 4.55 -3.50 -1.76
C GLU A 80 5.38 -3.66 -3.05
N ASP A 81 4.79 -4.25 -4.09
CA ASP A 81 5.44 -4.42 -5.39
C ASP A 81 5.83 -3.07 -6.01
N TYR A 82 4.95 -2.07 -5.96
CA TYR A 82 5.26 -0.72 -6.41
C TYR A 82 6.34 -0.04 -5.58
N CYS A 83 6.38 -0.27 -4.27
CA CYS A 83 7.46 0.23 -3.41
C CYS A 83 8.81 -0.46 -3.74
N HIS A 84 8.80 -1.75 -4.06
CA HIS A 84 9.99 -2.46 -4.55
C HIS A 84 10.48 -1.88 -5.88
N LEU A 85 9.58 -1.67 -6.84
CA LEU A 85 9.90 -1.07 -8.13
C LEU A 85 10.52 0.33 -7.95
N LEU A 86 9.91 1.17 -7.11
CA LEU A 86 10.46 2.48 -6.80
C LEU A 86 11.84 2.38 -6.15
N LYS A 87 12.03 1.52 -5.16
CA LYS A 87 13.33 1.35 -4.50
C LYS A 87 14.43 0.97 -5.52
N GLN A 88 14.09 0.08 -6.46
CA GLN A 88 15.02 -0.40 -7.49
C GLN A 88 15.33 0.68 -8.54
N ARG A 89 14.33 1.42 -9.02
CA ARG A 89 14.47 2.33 -10.18
C ARG A 89 14.44 3.82 -9.87
N ALA A 90 14.31 4.23 -8.61
CA ALA A 90 14.17 5.65 -8.25
C ALA A 90 15.34 6.54 -8.70
N SER A 91 16.53 6.00 -9.01
CA SER A 91 17.62 6.79 -9.61
C SER A 91 17.29 7.39 -10.97
N GLN A 92 16.30 6.85 -11.68
CA GLN A 92 15.81 7.40 -12.94
C GLN A 92 15.03 8.72 -12.73
N LEU A 93 14.40 8.90 -11.56
CA LEU A 93 13.64 10.11 -11.22
C LEU A 93 14.53 11.36 -11.09
N THR A 94 15.83 11.19 -10.80
CA THR A 94 16.78 12.30 -10.75
C THR A 94 17.46 12.58 -12.09
N ARG A 95 17.38 11.65 -13.04
CA ARG A 95 18.08 11.75 -14.34
C ARG A 95 17.22 12.41 -15.42
N ASN A 96 15.91 12.23 -15.33
CA ASN A 96 14.94 12.76 -16.28
C ASN A 96 14.20 13.95 -15.66
N THR A 97 13.84 14.94 -16.49
CA THR A 97 12.94 16.03 -16.10
C THR A 97 11.51 15.56 -15.87
N ASP A 98 11.09 14.52 -16.60
CA ASP A 98 9.77 13.92 -16.50
C ASP A 98 9.81 12.55 -15.80
N CYS A 99 8.67 12.16 -15.23
CA CYS A 99 8.51 10.82 -14.66
C CYS A 99 8.66 9.75 -15.76
N PRO A 100 9.58 8.77 -15.61
CA PRO A 100 9.73 7.67 -16.56
C PRO A 100 8.43 6.87 -16.69
N ASP A 101 8.07 6.46 -17.90
CA ASP A 101 6.82 5.72 -18.17
C ASP A 101 6.66 4.47 -17.30
N GLU A 102 7.75 3.73 -17.09
CA GLU A 102 7.80 2.54 -16.25
C GLU A 102 7.44 2.80 -14.77
N LEU A 103 7.60 4.04 -14.30
CA LEU A 103 7.33 4.44 -12.92
C LEU A 103 6.00 5.18 -12.76
N LYS A 104 5.37 5.64 -13.86
CA LYS A 104 4.14 6.42 -13.80
C LYS A 104 3.01 5.67 -13.12
N GLU A 105 2.80 4.40 -13.48
CA GLU A 105 1.79 3.54 -12.88
C GLU A 105 2.03 3.43 -11.37
N ALA A 106 3.20 2.93 -10.96
CA ALA A 106 3.54 2.75 -9.55
C ALA A 106 3.40 4.04 -8.73
N ILE A 107 3.91 5.17 -9.21
CA ILE A 107 3.83 6.45 -8.50
C ILE A 107 2.37 6.92 -8.38
N SER A 108 1.61 6.88 -9.48
CA SER A 108 0.21 7.31 -9.45
C SER A 108 -0.65 6.41 -8.55
N SER A 109 -0.44 5.10 -8.58
CA SER A 109 -1.13 4.14 -7.71
C SER A 109 -0.80 4.35 -6.24
N LEU A 110 0.46 4.63 -5.90
CA LEU A 110 0.87 4.90 -4.52
C LEU A 110 0.34 6.25 -4.01
N ILE A 111 0.32 7.28 -4.86
CA ILE A 111 -0.33 8.57 -4.55
C ILE A 111 -1.83 8.35 -4.29
N PHE A 112 -2.50 7.58 -5.15
CA PHE A 112 -3.89 7.23 -4.94
C PHE A 112 -4.08 6.49 -3.60
N ALA A 113 -3.30 5.44 -3.33
CA ALA A 113 -3.40 4.64 -2.12
C ALA A 113 -3.16 5.44 -0.81
N SER A 114 -2.26 6.43 -0.85
CA SER A 114 -1.86 7.25 0.33
C SER A 114 -3.03 7.90 1.08
N SER A 115 -4.11 8.19 0.37
CA SER A 115 -5.28 8.90 0.89
C SER A 115 -6.45 7.96 1.24
N ARG A 116 -6.34 6.66 0.93
CA ARG A 116 -7.38 5.66 1.21
C ARG A 116 -6.95 4.66 2.29
N ILE A 117 -5.64 4.45 2.46
CA ILE A 117 -5.11 3.52 3.45
C ILE A 117 -4.46 4.30 4.58
N GLY A 118 -5.26 4.62 5.61
CA GLY A 118 -4.83 5.38 6.78
C GLY A 118 -3.74 4.67 7.60
N ASP A 119 -3.64 3.35 7.50
CA ASP A 119 -2.63 2.52 8.17
C ASP A 119 -1.22 2.66 7.57
N PHE A 120 -1.04 3.57 6.60
CA PHE A 120 0.15 3.70 5.76
C PHE A 120 0.75 5.12 5.79
N PRO A 121 1.23 5.61 6.95
CA PRO A 121 1.76 6.96 7.09
C PRO A 121 3.01 7.22 6.24
N GLU A 122 3.74 6.17 5.84
CA GLU A 122 4.91 6.27 4.98
C GLU A 122 4.58 6.77 3.57
N LEU A 123 3.36 6.54 3.08
CA LEU A 123 2.91 7.02 1.76
C LEU A 123 2.40 8.47 1.78
N GLN A 124 2.22 9.06 2.96
CA GLN A 124 1.69 10.41 3.14
C GLN A 124 2.78 11.49 3.29
N ARG A 125 4.07 11.14 3.09
CA ARG A 125 5.25 11.97 3.44
C ARG A 125 6.20 12.26 2.28
#